data_AF-A0A3B9LTJ6-F1
#
_entry.id   AF-A0A3B9LTJ6-F1
#
_cell.length_a   1.000
_cell.length_b   1.000
_cell.length_c   1.000
_cell.angle_alpha   90.00
_cell.angle_beta   90.00
_cell.angle_gamma   90.00
#
_symmetry.space_group_name_H-M   'P 1'
#
loop_
_entity.id
_entity.type
_entity.pdbx_description
1 polymer ?
#
loop_
_entity_poly.entity_id
_entity_poly.type
_entity_poly.pdbx_seq_one_letter_code
_entity_poly.pdbx_strand_id
1 'polypeptide(L)'
;MREPIELRRAKCLFAYWRDGRLFFHNFVRQLTVAGRPITCEVLDFFSEWRNSQEALTRFGGYTRRSVRSALSQLVKQGLLLVKDSPEVTQDSRLAKEWSAWLPEGSFHFSTKDAAYAPSNWSIDRLKSVLPKTPQPEIFKTVKGAEKILLPARTFPDSEFIRVLMARKTHRRFSNQEVTLETVSQLLSLVWGVTGYLHSPIFGKLLRKTSPSGGARHPGEVYLMALRVKGLRAGLYHYHPAHHHLE
;
A
#
# COMPACT_ATOMS: atom_id res chain seq x y z
N MET A 1 26.89 27.58 5.57
CA MET A 1 28.17 26.84 5.66
C MET A 1 29.30 27.77 5.26
N ARG A 2 30.32 27.94 6.12
CA ARG A 2 31.50 28.79 5.84
C ARG A 2 32.74 27.96 5.49
N GLU A 3 32.85 26.75 6.03
CA GLU A 3 33.96 25.83 5.78
C GLU A 3 33.62 24.80 4.68
N PRO A 4 34.63 24.32 3.93
CA PRO A 4 34.48 23.24 2.98
C PRO A 4 34.02 21.97 3.70
N ILE A 5 32.98 21.32 3.18
CA ILE A 5 32.49 20.05 3.69
C ILE A 5 32.21 19.11 2.53
N GLU A 6 32.41 17.82 2.73
CA GLU A 6 32.04 16.80 1.75
C GLU A 6 30.56 16.42 1.90
N LEU A 7 29.85 16.47 0.79
CA LEU A 7 28.42 16.21 0.70
C LEU A 7 28.14 15.12 -0.34
N ARG A 8 27.08 14.35 -0.10
CA ARG A 8 26.48 13.42 -1.08
C ARG A 8 24.97 13.42 -0.89
N ARG A 9 24.21 13.21 -1.95
CA ARG A 9 22.77 12.98 -1.90
C ARG A 9 22.43 11.72 -1.11
N ALA A 10 21.38 11.76 -0.31
CA ALA A 10 20.85 10.55 0.32
C ALA A 10 20.47 9.49 -0.75
N LYS A 11 20.84 8.22 -0.55
CA LYS A 11 20.51 7.14 -1.50
C LYS A 11 19.02 6.83 -1.49
N CYS A 12 18.39 7.06 -0.35
CA CYS A 12 17.02 6.64 -0.08
C CYS A 12 16.01 7.76 -0.37
N LEU A 13 16.01 8.24 -1.61
CA LEU A 13 15.14 9.32 -2.09
C LEU A 13 14.28 8.87 -3.27
N PHE A 14 13.04 9.35 -3.33
CA PHE A 14 12.29 9.43 -4.60
C PHE A 14 11.68 10.82 -4.76
N ALA A 15 11.47 11.22 -6.02
CA ALA A 15 10.87 12.49 -6.37
C ALA A 15 9.55 12.26 -7.10
N TYR A 16 8.53 13.08 -6.82
CA TYR A 16 7.22 12.99 -7.46
C TYR A 16 6.51 14.33 -7.52
N TRP A 17 5.53 14.46 -8.41
CA TRP A 17 4.70 15.66 -8.53
C TRP A 17 3.35 15.45 -7.84
N ARG A 18 2.88 16.49 -7.14
CA ARG A 18 1.52 16.57 -6.60
C ARG A 18 1.07 18.03 -6.64
N ASP A 19 -0.12 18.28 -7.16
CA ASP A 19 -0.72 19.62 -7.29
C ASP A 19 0.23 20.64 -7.96
N GLY A 20 0.89 20.24 -9.05
CA GLY A 20 1.84 21.07 -9.79
C GLY A 20 3.17 21.38 -9.08
N ARG A 21 3.43 20.76 -7.93
CA ARG A 21 4.65 20.95 -7.13
C ARG A 21 5.50 19.68 -7.12
N LEU A 22 6.82 19.84 -7.19
CA LEU A 22 7.80 18.76 -7.07
C LEU A 22 8.11 18.50 -5.59
N PHE A 23 8.04 17.24 -5.18
CA PHE A 23 8.37 16.77 -3.84
C PHE A 23 9.54 15.80 -3.88
N PHE A 24 10.36 15.85 -2.84
CA PHE A 24 11.43 14.90 -2.55
C PHE A 24 11.12 14.22 -1.23
N HIS A 25 11.07 12.89 -1.25
CA HIS A 25 10.77 12.09 -0.09
C HIS A 25 11.99 11.27 0.31
N ASN A 26 12.46 11.49 1.54
CA ASN A 26 13.44 10.64 2.20
C ASN A 26 12.69 9.64 3.08
N PHE A 27 12.56 8.40 2.59
CA PHE A 27 11.76 7.35 3.26
C PHE A 27 12.46 6.74 4.47
N VAL A 28 13.75 6.99 4.68
CA VAL A 28 14.44 6.61 5.93
C VAL A 28 14.06 7.58 7.04
N ARG A 29 13.99 8.87 6.69
CA ARG A 29 13.69 9.95 7.63
C ARG A 29 12.20 10.27 7.76
N GLN A 30 11.34 9.59 6.99
CA GLN A 30 9.90 9.90 6.88
C GLN A 30 9.65 11.39 6.61
N LEU A 31 10.51 11.99 5.79
CA LEU A 31 10.53 13.43 5.54
C LEU A 31 10.19 13.69 4.08
N THR A 32 9.21 14.56 3.86
CA THR A 32 8.83 15.03 2.52
C THR A 32 8.99 16.53 2.46
N VAL A 33 9.71 17.01 1.45
CA VAL A 33 9.91 18.45 1.22
C VAL A 33 9.57 18.82 -0.21
N ALA A 34 8.94 19.98 -0.38
CA ALA A 34 8.72 20.55 -1.70
C ALA A 34 10.01 21.24 -2.19
N GLY A 35 10.33 21.08 -3.48
CA GLY A 35 11.48 21.71 -4.12
C GLY A 35 11.15 22.28 -5.49
N ARG A 36 12.11 22.98 -6.08
CA ARG A 36 12.06 23.47 -7.47
C ARG A 36 12.79 22.46 -8.37
N PRO A 37 12.55 22.44 -9.69
CA PRO A 37 13.25 21.52 -10.60
C PRO A 37 14.78 21.56 -10.51
N ILE A 38 15.38 22.75 -10.29
CA ILE A 38 16.82 22.92 -10.04
C ILE A 38 17.36 22.08 -8.89
N THR A 39 16.51 21.69 -7.92
CA THR A 39 16.89 20.78 -6.84
C THR A 39 17.35 19.43 -7.41
N CYS A 40 16.74 18.91 -8.48
CA CYS A 40 17.19 17.69 -9.12
C CYS A 40 18.63 17.81 -9.64
N GLU A 41 19.00 18.93 -10.25
CA GLU A 41 20.36 19.17 -10.75
C GLU A 41 21.39 19.24 -9.62
N VAL A 42 21.05 19.92 -8.51
CA VAL A 42 21.93 19.96 -7.33
C VAL A 42 22.11 18.55 -6.76
N LEU A 43 21.02 17.79 -6.66
CA LEU A 43 21.03 16.43 -6.13
C LEU A 43 21.80 15.46 -7.04
N ASP A 44 21.68 15.60 -8.36
CA ASP A 44 22.45 14.84 -9.35
C ASP A 44 23.95 15.16 -9.28
N PHE A 45 24.29 16.45 -9.13
CA PHE A 45 25.67 16.88 -8.93
C PHE A 45 26.31 16.18 -7.71
N PHE A 46 25.59 16.07 -6.60
CA PHE A 46 26.03 15.33 -5.41
C PHE A 46 25.67 13.84 -5.42
N SER A 47 25.57 13.18 -6.58
CA SER A 47 25.38 11.72 -6.67
C SER A 47 26.48 10.94 -5.94
N GLU A 48 27.72 11.43 -6.04
CA GLU A 48 28.88 10.97 -5.29
C GLU A 48 29.34 12.01 -4.26
N TRP A 49 30.29 11.62 -3.39
CA TRP A 49 30.92 12.55 -2.46
C TRP A 49 31.64 13.67 -3.21
N ARG A 50 31.26 14.93 -2.93
CA ARG A 50 31.88 16.12 -3.51
C ARG A 50 32.08 17.21 -2.47
N ASN A 51 33.08 18.05 -2.69
CA ASN A 51 33.30 19.22 -1.85
C ASN A 51 32.23 20.30 -2.14
N SER A 52 31.67 20.90 -1.08
CA SER A 52 30.68 21.96 -1.20
C SER A 52 31.16 23.21 -1.97
N GLN A 53 32.48 23.42 -2.09
CA GLN A 53 33.05 24.50 -2.91
C GLN A 53 32.92 24.21 -4.42
N GLU A 54 32.95 22.96 -4.86
CA GLU A 54 32.79 22.61 -6.28
C GLU A 54 31.41 23.03 -6.81
N ALA A 55 30.39 23.01 -5.95
CA ALA A 55 29.06 23.51 -6.27
C ALA A 55 29.06 25.02 -6.55
N LEU A 56 29.93 25.81 -5.92
CA LEU A 56 30.02 27.25 -6.22
C LEU A 56 30.51 27.49 -7.65
N THR A 57 31.38 26.62 -8.16
CA THR A 57 31.84 26.65 -9.55
C THR A 57 30.76 26.13 -10.49
N ARG A 58 30.17 24.98 -10.19
CA ARG A 58 29.13 24.34 -11.04
C ARG A 58 27.88 25.20 -11.21
N PHE A 59 27.50 25.93 -10.16
CA PHE A 59 26.32 26.81 -10.12
C PHE A 59 26.72 28.29 -10.14
N GLY A 60 27.76 28.63 -10.92
CA GLY A 60 28.33 29.99 -11.01
C GLY A 60 27.36 31.07 -11.53
N GLY A 61 26.24 30.68 -12.16
CA GLY A 61 25.14 31.58 -12.52
C GLY A 61 24.34 32.11 -11.32
N TYR A 62 24.61 31.61 -10.12
CA TYR A 62 23.96 32.04 -8.88
C TYR A 62 24.96 32.69 -7.92
N THR A 63 24.47 33.50 -6.98
CA THR A 63 25.33 34.10 -5.96
C THR A 63 25.92 33.01 -5.04
N ARG A 64 27.17 33.19 -4.58
CA ARG A 64 27.78 32.27 -3.61
C ARG A 64 26.93 32.09 -2.34
N ARG A 65 26.26 33.16 -1.90
CA ARG A 65 25.35 33.15 -0.73
C ARG A 65 24.14 32.25 -0.98
N SER A 66 23.49 32.36 -2.15
CA SER A 66 22.33 31.54 -2.48
C SER A 66 22.68 30.06 -2.64
N VAL A 67 23.81 29.73 -3.28
CA VAL A 67 24.27 28.34 -3.39
C VAL A 67 24.55 27.75 -2.00
N ARG A 68 25.32 28.45 -1.15
CA ARG A 68 25.58 28.00 0.24
C ARG A 68 24.31 27.83 1.05
N SER A 69 23.34 28.74 0.89
CA SER A 69 22.05 28.64 1.56
C SER A 69 21.27 27.42 1.08
N ALA A 70 21.21 27.18 -0.23
CA ALA A 70 20.54 26.03 -0.81
C ALA A 70 21.15 24.71 -0.30
N LEU A 71 22.48 24.57 -0.32
CA LEU A 71 23.15 23.38 0.20
C LEU A 71 22.87 23.18 1.70
N SER A 72 22.93 24.24 2.51
CA SER A 72 22.59 24.15 3.94
C SER A 72 21.13 23.75 4.16
N GLN A 73 20.20 24.21 3.33
CA GLN A 73 18.81 23.79 3.39
C GLN A 73 18.64 22.32 2.99
N LEU A 74 19.30 21.87 1.92
CA LEU A 74 19.23 20.47 1.49
C LEU A 74 19.81 19.51 2.53
N VAL A 75 20.87 19.90 3.22
CA VAL A 75 21.41 19.14 4.37
C VAL A 75 20.41 19.10 5.51
N LYS A 76 19.88 20.26 5.91
CA LYS A 76 18.87 20.36 6.98
C LYS A 76 17.65 19.49 6.69
N GLN A 77 17.22 19.44 5.43
CA GLN A 77 16.08 18.67 4.95
C GLN A 77 16.45 17.21 4.59
N GLY A 78 17.67 16.75 4.89
CA GLY A 78 18.07 15.34 4.69
C GLY A 78 18.10 14.88 3.24
N LEU A 79 18.17 15.80 2.27
CA LEU A 79 18.33 15.47 0.85
C LEU A 79 19.82 15.35 0.48
N LEU A 80 20.66 16.15 1.14
CA LEU A 80 22.11 15.97 1.15
C LEU A 80 22.55 15.51 2.55
N LEU A 81 23.60 14.70 2.59
CA LEU A 81 24.21 14.18 3.81
C LEU A 81 25.65 14.69 3.89
N VAL A 82 26.09 15.01 5.10
CA VAL A 82 27.48 15.42 5.38
C VAL A 82 28.29 14.16 5.61
N LYS A 83 29.50 14.09 5.05
CA LYS A 83 30.39 12.96 5.25
C LYS A 83 30.62 12.72 6.75
N ASP A 84 30.66 11.45 7.13
CA ASP A 84 30.83 10.97 8.50
C ASP A 84 29.72 11.37 9.49
N SER A 85 28.59 11.88 9.01
CA SER A 85 27.42 12.15 9.87
C SER A 85 26.68 10.85 10.23
N PRO A 86 25.99 10.77 11.39
CA PRO A 86 25.21 9.60 11.77
C PRO A 86 24.17 9.18 10.74
N GLU A 87 23.60 10.14 10.01
CA GLU A 87 22.61 9.90 8.95
C GLU A 87 23.20 9.10 7.78
N VAL A 88 24.50 9.25 7.49
CA VAL A 88 25.19 8.49 6.43
C VAL A 88 25.21 7.01 6.76
N THR A 89 25.40 6.64 8.02
CA THR A 89 25.42 5.25 8.47
C THR A 89 24.08 4.57 8.18
N GLN A 90 22.97 5.22 8.54
CA GLN A 90 21.64 4.67 8.31
C GLN A 90 21.29 4.61 6.81
N ASP A 91 21.53 5.69 6.06
CA ASP A 91 21.30 5.73 4.61
C ASP A 91 22.12 4.68 3.86
N SER A 92 23.40 4.54 4.20
CA SER A 92 24.32 3.60 3.54
C SER A 92 24.00 2.15 3.89
N ARG A 93 23.64 1.87 5.15
CA ARG A 93 23.23 0.54 5.58
C ARG A 93 21.98 0.10 4.83
N LEU A 94 20.94 0.94 4.79
CA LEU A 94 19.70 0.61 4.11
C LEU A 94 19.93 0.44 2.60
N ALA A 95 20.65 1.38 1.97
CA ALA A 95 20.95 1.28 0.54
C ALA A 95 21.75 0.02 0.19
N LYS A 96 22.58 -0.50 1.11
CA LYS A 96 23.30 -1.77 0.94
C LYS A 96 22.38 -2.97 1.16
N GLU A 97 21.73 -3.05 2.31
CA GLU A 97 20.90 -4.19 2.72
C GLU A 97 19.64 -4.37 1.85
N TRP A 98 19.09 -3.27 1.34
CA TRP A 98 17.89 -3.25 0.50
C TRP A 98 18.21 -3.00 -0.99
N SER A 99 19.48 -3.07 -1.40
CA SER A 99 19.91 -2.79 -2.77
C SER A 99 19.09 -3.54 -3.84
N ALA A 100 18.78 -4.82 -3.62
CA ALA A 100 17.99 -5.64 -4.53
C ALA A 100 16.50 -5.25 -4.62
N TRP A 101 16.02 -4.43 -3.69
CA TRP A 101 14.62 -4.02 -3.59
C TRP A 101 14.42 -2.54 -3.88
N LEU A 102 15.48 -1.73 -3.92
CA LEU A 102 15.34 -0.31 -4.20
C LEU A 102 15.18 -0.07 -5.71
N PRO A 103 14.28 0.84 -6.12
CA PRO A 103 13.54 1.79 -5.28
C PRO A 103 12.21 1.27 -4.68
N GLU A 104 11.70 0.11 -5.06
CA GLU A 104 10.38 -0.42 -4.66
C GLU A 104 10.24 -0.66 -3.14
N GLY A 105 11.34 -0.97 -2.47
CA GLY A 105 11.44 -1.11 -1.02
C GLY A 105 11.06 0.17 -0.27
N SER A 106 11.03 1.33 -0.94
CA SER A 106 10.50 2.56 -0.38
C SER A 106 9.05 2.43 0.10
N PHE A 107 8.22 1.59 -0.52
CA PHE A 107 6.85 1.32 -0.07
C PHE A 107 6.83 0.80 1.37
N HIS A 108 7.69 -0.17 1.68
CA HIS A 108 7.80 -0.76 3.02
C HIS A 108 8.11 0.29 4.09
N PHE A 109 9.02 1.24 3.79
CA PHE A 109 9.35 2.29 4.74
C PHE A 109 8.27 3.36 4.81
N SER A 110 7.64 3.70 3.68
CA SER A 110 6.61 4.75 3.60
C SER A 110 5.27 4.36 4.24
N THR A 111 5.03 3.07 4.50
CA THR A 111 3.78 2.56 5.10
C THR A 111 3.92 2.08 6.54
N LYS A 112 5.10 2.27 7.16
CA LYS A 112 5.32 1.95 8.57
C LYS A 112 4.99 3.14 9.47
N ASP A 113 4.95 2.88 10.77
CA ASP A 113 4.89 3.93 11.82
C ASP A 113 3.70 4.89 11.64
N ALA A 114 2.58 4.37 11.14
CA ALA A 114 1.36 5.14 10.94
C ALA A 114 0.90 5.77 12.26
N ALA A 115 0.66 7.07 12.24
CA ALA A 115 0.08 7.79 13.37
C ALA A 115 -1.40 7.42 13.50
N TYR A 116 -1.73 6.59 14.49
CA TYR A 116 -3.11 6.22 14.77
C TYR A 116 -3.85 7.35 15.49
N ALA A 117 -5.14 7.48 15.19
CA ALA A 117 -6.00 8.40 15.93
C ALA A 117 -6.07 7.98 17.42
N PRO A 118 -5.88 8.91 18.37
CA PRO A 118 -6.04 8.63 19.79
C PRO A 118 -7.42 8.07 20.12
N SER A 119 -7.48 7.13 21.06
CA SER A 119 -8.73 6.46 21.47
C SER A 119 -9.74 7.39 22.15
N ASN A 120 -9.28 8.55 22.64
CA ASN A 120 -10.10 9.55 23.33
C ASN A 120 -10.75 10.59 22.40
N TRP A 121 -10.58 10.49 21.08
CA TRP A 121 -11.23 11.40 20.15
C TRP A 121 -12.74 11.21 20.12
N SER A 122 -13.48 12.32 20.11
CA SER A 122 -14.93 12.30 19.94
C SER A 122 -15.31 11.82 18.53
N ILE A 123 -16.53 11.32 18.37
CA ILE A 123 -17.08 10.89 17.08
C ILE A 123 -17.05 12.05 16.07
N ASP A 124 -17.40 13.27 16.49
CA ASP A 124 -17.38 14.45 15.61
C ASP A 124 -15.97 14.77 15.13
N ARG A 125 -14.98 14.64 16.02
CA ARG A 125 -13.58 14.81 15.64
C ARG A 125 -13.14 13.75 14.64
N LEU A 126 -13.47 12.48 14.88
CA LEU A 126 -13.18 11.38 13.95
C LEU A 126 -13.84 11.60 12.59
N LYS A 127 -15.10 12.06 12.55
CA LYS A 127 -15.80 12.41 11.31
C LYS A 127 -15.16 13.59 10.58
N SER A 128 -14.66 14.59 11.30
CA SER A 128 -14.05 15.79 10.70
C SER A 128 -12.77 15.51 9.91
N VAL A 129 -12.07 14.41 10.20
CA VAL A 129 -10.83 14.02 9.52
C VAL A 129 -11.05 12.99 8.40
N LEU A 130 -12.29 12.52 8.20
CA LEU A 130 -12.59 11.60 7.11
C LEU A 130 -12.49 12.31 5.75
N PRO A 131 -12.15 11.57 4.69
CA PRO A 131 -12.28 12.07 3.32
C PRO A 131 -13.72 12.56 3.06
N LYS A 132 -13.85 13.69 2.35
CA LYS A 132 -15.17 14.22 1.92
C LYS A 132 -15.82 13.40 0.81
N THR A 133 -15.10 12.43 0.24
CA THR A 133 -15.60 11.53 -0.79
C THR A 133 -16.65 10.58 -0.19
N PRO A 134 -17.73 10.27 -0.92
CA PRO A 134 -18.72 9.30 -0.45
C PRO A 134 -18.07 7.92 -0.22
N GLN A 135 -18.57 7.19 0.77
CA GLN A 135 -18.17 5.80 0.97
C GLN A 135 -18.58 4.98 -0.27
N PRO A 136 -17.69 4.13 -0.81
CA PRO A 136 -18.07 3.21 -1.90
C PRO A 136 -19.19 2.26 -1.46
N GLU A 137 -19.97 1.80 -2.43
CA GLU A 137 -20.97 0.76 -2.20
C GLU A 137 -20.33 -0.48 -1.57
N ILE A 138 -21.06 -1.09 -0.62
CA ILE A 138 -20.59 -2.25 0.15
C ILE A 138 -20.47 -3.50 -0.73
N PHE A 139 -21.24 -3.56 -1.81
CA PHE A 139 -21.24 -4.68 -2.74
C PHE A 139 -21.12 -4.15 -4.17
N LYS A 140 -20.30 -4.83 -4.96
CA LYS A 140 -20.36 -4.73 -6.42
C LYS A 140 -21.56 -5.53 -6.96
N THR A 141 -22.21 -4.98 -7.97
CA THR A 141 -23.20 -5.69 -8.80
C THR A 141 -22.86 -5.47 -10.27
N VAL A 142 -22.88 -6.54 -11.07
CA VAL A 142 -22.65 -6.49 -12.52
C VAL A 142 -24.00 -6.27 -13.21
N LYS A 143 -24.18 -5.07 -13.78
CA LYS A 143 -25.42 -4.72 -14.48
C LYS A 143 -25.61 -5.59 -15.73
N GLY A 144 -26.81 -6.15 -15.90
CA GLY A 144 -27.17 -6.95 -17.06
C GLY A 144 -26.64 -8.39 -17.04
N ALA A 145 -25.92 -8.80 -15.99
CA ALA A 145 -25.47 -10.17 -15.82
C ALA A 145 -26.60 -11.12 -15.42
N GLU A 146 -26.53 -12.36 -15.89
CA GLU A 146 -27.42 -13.45 -15.48
C GLU A 146 -27.09 -13.86 -14.05
N LYS A 147 -28.11 -13.94 -13.18
CA LYS A 147 -27.92 -14.31 -11.77
C LYS A 147 -28.20 -15.79 -11.58
N ILE A 148 -27.16 -16.55 -11.24
CA ILE A 148 -27.23 -17.98 -10.95
C ILE A 148 -27.23 -18.18 -9.45
N LEU A 149 -28.39 -18.53 -8.88
CA LEU A 149 -28.52 -18.83 -7.46
C LEU A 149 -27.66 -20.05 -7.10
N LEU A 150 -26.87 -19.92 -6.03
CA LEU A 150 -26.07 -21.03 -5.54
C LEU A 150 -26.90 -21.92 -4.60
N PRO A 151 -26.62 -23.23 -4.57
CA PRO A 151 -27.21 -24.16 -3.60
C PRO A 151 -27.11 -23.67 -2.15
N ALA A 152 -28.05 -24.11 -1.31
CA ALA A 152 -28.13 -23.69 0.08
C ALA A 152 -26.83 -23.97 0.86
N ARG A 153 -26.55 -23.07 1.80
CA ARG A 153 -25.37 -23.11 2.67
C ARG A 153 -25.49 -24.25 3.67
N THR A 154 -24.90 -25.39 3.35
CA THR A 154 -24.78 -26.53 4.27
C THR A 154 -23.35 -26.62 4.79
N PHE A 155 -23.18 -26.54 6.10
CA PHE A 155 -21.87 -26.58 6.74
C PHE A 155 -21.77 -27.85 7.59
N PRO A 156 -21.01 -28.87 7.15
CA PRO A 156 -20.75 -30.01 8.01
C PRO A 156 -19.87 -29.56 9.18
N ASP A 157 -20.10 -30.14 10.36
CA ASP A 157 -19.17 -29.97 11.47
C ASP A 157 -17.80 -30.52 11.07
N SER A 158 -16.79 -29.66 11.14
CA SER A 158 -15.41 -30.01 10.79
C SER A 158 -14.47 -29.63 11.93
N GLU A 159 -13.61 -30.57 12.32
CA GLU A 159 -12.61 -30.33 13.37
C GLU A 159 -11.47 -29.47 12.83
N PHE A 160 -11.39 -28.22 13.29
CA PHE A 160 -10.42 -27.22 12.86
C PHE A 160 -8.97 -27.74 12.86
N ILE A 161 -8.54 -28.39 13.95
CA ILE A 161 -7.16 -28.89 14.09
C ILE A 161 -6.85 -29.96 13.04
N ARG A 162 -7.77 -30.89 12.80
CA ARG A 162 -7.60 -31.95 11.80
C ARG A 162 -7.44 -31.37 10.40
N VAL A 163 -8.29 -30.41 10.02
CA VAL A 163 -8.22 -29.74 8.71
C VAL A 163 -6.89 -28.99 8.56
N LEU A 164 -6.46 -28.26 9.58
CA LEU A 164 -5.21 -27.49 9.55
C LEU A 164 -3.98 -28.40 9.35
N MET A 165 -3.92 -29.52 10.08
CA MET A 165 -2.82 -30.48 9.99
C MET A 165 -2.84 -31.29 8.69
N ALA A 166 -4.02 -31.52 8.10
CA ALA A 166 -4.15 -32.25 6.83
C ALA A 166 -3.94 -31.38 5.59
N ARG A 167 -4.00 -30.04 5.70
CA ARG A 167 -3.96 -29.11 4.56
C ARG A 167 -2.68 -29.26 3.75
N LYS A 168 -2.82 -29.62 2.47
CA LYS A 168 -1.73 -29.66 1.48
C LYS A 168 -2.09 -28.81 0.26
N THR A 169 -1.08 -28.24 -0.39
CA THR A 169 -1.27 -27.54 -1.67
C THR A 169 -1.15 -28.54 -2.81
N HIS A 170 -2.26 -28.81 -3.48
CA HIS A 170 -2.32 -29.73 -4.63
C HIS A 170 -2.36 -28.95 -5.95
N ARG A 171 -1.61 -29.44 -6.95
CA ARG A 171 -1.54 -28.86 -8.31
C ARG A 171 -1.78 -29.90 -9.42
N ARG A 172 -2.10 -31.14 -9.05
CA ARG A 172 -2.50 -32.22 -9.95
C ARG A 172 -3.98 -32.48 -9.68
N PHE A 173 -4.83 -32.17 -10.64
CA PHE A 173 -6.29 -32.29 -10.53
C PHE A 173 -6.77 -33.51 -11.30
N SER A 174 -7.85 -34.13 -10.82
CA SER A 174 -8.54 -35.16 -11.60
C SER A 174 -9.34 -34.50 -12.74
N ASN A 175 -9.76 -35.32 -13.69
CA ASN A 175 -10.68 -34.89 -14.76
C ASN A 175 -12.15 -34.88 -14.31
N GLN A 176 -12.43 -35.21 -13.05
CA GLN A 176 -13.79 -35.20 -12.50
C GLN A 176 -14.29 -33.76 -12.33
N GLU A 177 -15.61 -33.59 -12.47
CA GLU A 177 -16.28 -32.33 -12.17
C GLU A 177 -16.40 -32.11 -10.66
N VAL A 178 -16.32 -30.86 -10.24
CA VAL A 178 -16.71 -30.45 -8.88
C VAL A 178 -18.20 -30.11 -8.89
N THR A 179 -18.93 -30.45 -7.83
CA THR A 179 -20.36 -30.11 -7.77
C THR A 179 -20.58 -28.63 -7.46
N LEU A 180 -21.70 -28.08 -7.92
CA LEU A 180 -22.06 -26.70 -7.61
C LEU A 180 -22.27 -26.49 -6.10
N GLU A 181 -22.71 -27.52 -5.37
CA GLU A 181 -22.82 -27.51 -3.90
C GLU A 181 -21.45 -27.31 -3.24
N THR A 182 -20.41 -28.01 -3.68
CA THR A 182 -19.05 -27.82 -3.14
C THR A 182 -18.54 -26.41 -3.42
N VAL A 183 -18.76 -25.89 -4.63
CA VAL A 183 -18.40 -24.51 -5.00
C VAL A 183 -19.15 -23.51 -4.13
N SER A 184 -20.47 -23.69 -3.96
CA SER A 184 -21.33 -22.85 -3.12
C SER A 184 -20.84 -22.80 -1.67
N GLN A 185 -20.57 -23.97 -1.08
CA GLN A 185 -20.06 -24.08 0.29
C GLN A 185 -18.73 -23.33 0.46
N LEU A 186 -17.78 -23.53 -0.45
CA LEU A 186 -16.48 -22.84 -0.41
C LEU A 186 -16.64 -21.32 -0.50
N LEU A 187 -17.44 -20.84 -1.46
CA LEU A 187 -17.69 -19.40 -1.63
C LEU A 187 -18.34 -18.79 -0.38
N SER A 188 -19.30 -19.50 0.22
CA SER A 188 -19.96 -19.05 1.45
C SER A 188 -19.02 -19.05 2.65
N LEU A 189 -18.22 -20.10 2.85
CA LEU A 189 -17.34 -20.24 4.01
C LEU A 189 -16.17 -19.25 4.00
N VAL A 190 -15.67 -18.87 2.82
CA VAL A 190 -14.47 -18.01 2.71
C VAL A 190 -14.82 -16.54 2.52
N TRP A 191 -15.88 -16.23 1.75
CA TRP A 191 -16.21 -14.85 1.34
C TRP A 191 -17.65 -14.43 1.61
N GLY A 192 -18.50 -15.35 2.06
CA GLY A 192 -19.89 -15.08 2.41
C GLY A 192 -20.02 -14.12 3.60
N VAL A 193 -21.12 -13.37 3.60
CA VAL A 193 -21.50 -12.53 4.74
C VAL A 193 -22.11 -13.40 5.83
N THR A 194 -21.56 -13.33 7.04
CA THR A 194 -22.02 -14.03 8.25
C THR A 194 -22.79 -13.13 9.21
N GLY A 195 -22.92 -11.85 8.87
CA GLY A 195 -23.68 -10.86 9.63
C GLY A 195 -23.27 -9.44 9.29
N TYR A 196 -23.79 -8.51 10.06
CA TYR A 196 -23.52 -7.09 9.92
C TYR A 196 -23.22 -6.47 11.27
N LEU A 197 -22.38 -5.44 11.26
CA LEU A 197 -22.05 -4.59 12.40
C LEU A 197 -22.49 -3.17 12.07
N HIS A 198 -22.76 -2.35 13.10
CA HIS A 198 -23.05 -0.94 12.92
C HIS A 198 -21.96 -0.08 13.57
N SER A 199 -21.47 0.91 12.84
CA SER A 199 -20.49 1.89 13.29
C SER A 199 -21.12 3.30 13.25
N PRO A 200 -21.02 4.09 14.33
CA PRO A 200 -21.47 5.49 14.33
C PRO A 200 -20.77 6.39 13.31
N ILE A 201 -19.61 5.94 12.81
CA ILE A 201 -18.76 6.68 11.87
C ILE A 201 -18.96 6.17 10.45
N PHE A 202 -19.13 4.85 10.29
CA PHE A 202 -19.08 4.18 8.98
C PHE A 202 -20.36 3.42 8.60
N GLY A 203 -21.40 3.54 9.42
CA GLY A 203 -22.68 2.89 9.19
C GLY A 203 -22.59 1.37 9.22
N LYS A 204 -23.27 0.72 8.27
CA LYS A 204 -23.33 -0.74 8.15
C LYS A 204 -22.00 -1.30 7.65
N LEU A 205 -21.45 -2.27 8.38
CA LEU A 205 -20.20 -2.97 8.06
C LEU A 205 -20.44 -4.47 7.96
N LEU A 206 -19.65 -5.15 7.13
CA LEU A 206 -19.79 -6.60 6.92
C LEU A 206 -19.08 -7.38 8.03
N ARG A 207 -19.68 -8.49 8.43
CA ARG A 207 -19.00 -9.55 9.15
C ARG A 207 -18.81 -10.74 8.20
N LYS A 208 -17.57 -11.21 8.09
CA LYS A 208 -17.19 -12.41 7.33
C LYS A 208 -16.34 -13.31 8.23
N THR A 209 -16.08 -14.53 7.77
CA THR A 209 -15.16 -15.49 8.43
C THR A 209 -13.69 -15.07 8.33
N SER A 210 -13.36 -14.24 7.34
CA SER A 210 -12.03 -13.62 7.18
C SER A 210 -12.01 -12.21 7.80
N PRO A 211 -10.99 -11.84 8.60
CA PRO A 211 -10.87 -10.48 9.12
C PRO A 211 -10.47 -9.49 8.02
N SER A 212 -10.85 -8.23 8.18
CA SER A 212 -10.44 -7.14 7.28
C SER A 212 -10.29 -5.85 8.06
N GLY A 213 -9.21 -5.09 7.79
CA GLY A 213 -8.94 -3.80 8.44
C GLY A 213 -10.16 -2.87 8.32
N GLY A 214 -10.67 -2.41 9.46
CA GLY A 214 -11.86 -1.54 9.53
C GLY A 214 -13.16 -2.20 9.04
N ALA A 215 -13.23 -3.53 8.95
CA ALA A 215 -14.35 -4.29 8.40
C ALA A 215 -14.76 -3.86 6.97
N ARG A 216 -13.78 -3.46 6.15
CA ARG A 216 -14.02 -2.90 4.81
C ARG A 216 -14.16 -3.92 3.71
N HIS A 217 -13.48 -5.06 3.82
CA HIS A 217 -13.52 -6.14 2.83
C HIS A 217 -13.37 -5.66 1.37
N PRO A 218 -12.28 -4.96 1.00
CA PRO A 218 -12.14 -4.34 -0.31
C PRO A 218 -11.95 -5.33 -1.48
N GLY A 219 -11.83 -6.63 -1.21
CA GLY A 219 -11.62 -7.65 -2.21
C GLY A 219 -12.92 -8.23 -2.75
N GLU A 220 -13.00 -8.37 -4.07
CA GLU A 220 -14.07 -9.09 -4.78
C GLU A 220 -13.62 -10.48 -5.22
N VAL A 221 -14.58 -11.38 -5.43
CA VAL A 221 -14.30 -12.77 -5.79
C VAL A 221 -14.85 -13.10 -7.15
N TYR A 222 -13.97 -13.63 -7.99
CA TYR A 222 -14.34 -14.18 -9.29
C TYR A 222 -14.04 -15.68 -9.32
N LEU A 223 -15.04 -16.46 -9.68
CA LEU A 223 -14.92 -17.88 -9.95
C LEU A 223 -14.65 -18.08 -11.43
N MET A 224 -13.47 -18.61 -11.76
CA MET A 224 -13.22 -19.20 -13.07
C MET A 224 -13.70 -20.66 -13.03
N ALA A 225 -14.93 -20.91 -13.48
CA ALA A 225 -15.51 -22.23 -13.56
C ALA A 225 -15.00 -22.95 -14.82
N LEU A 226 -14.29 -24.07 -14.64
CA LEU A 226 -13.76 -24.88 -15.75
C LEU A 226 -14.53 -26.20 -15.92
N ARG A 227 -14.72 -26.94 -14.83
CA ARG A 227 -15.43 -28.23 -14.78
C ARG A 227 -16.30 -28.30 -13.53
N VAL A 228 -17.38 -27.52 -13.52
CA VAL A 228 -18.34 -27.46 -12.42
C VAL A 228 -19.67 -28.02 -12.92
N LYS A 229 -20.12 -29.11 -12.30
CA LYS A 229 -21.36 -29.77 -12.69
C LYS A 229 -22.54 -28.81 -12.53
N GLY A 230 -23.32 -28.62 -13.59
CA GLY A 230 -24.49 -27.72 -13.59
C GLY A 230 -24.17 -26.23 -13.72
N LEU A 231 -22.92 -25.86 -14.00
CA LEU A 231 -22.50 -24.49 -14.26
C LEU A 231 -21.68 -24.44 -15.55
N ARG A 232 -22.03 -23.53 -16.46
CA ARG A 232 -21.30 -23.35 -17.71
C ARG A 232 -19.85 -22.93 -17.42
N ALA A 233 -18.90 -23.37 -18.25
CA ALA A 233 -17.53 -22.90 -18.13
C ALA A 233 -17.45 -21.39 -18.43
N GLY A 234 -16.79 -20.62 -17.57
CA GLY A 234 -16.77 -19.17 -17.66
C GLY A 234 -16.16 -18.47 -16.44
N LEU A 235 -16.17 -17.14 -16.47
CA LEU A 235 -15.79 -16.28 -15.36
C LEU A 235 -17.05 -15.68 -14.75
N TYR A 236 -17.22 -15.86 -13.45
CA TYR A 236 -18.37 -15.39 -12.68
C TYR A 236 -17.91 -14.51 -11.54
N HIS A 237 -18.64 -13.45 -11.24
CA HIS A 237 -18.50 -12.69 -10.01
C HIS A 237 -19.39 -13.30 -8.92
N TYR A 238 -18.85 -13.52 -7.72
CA TYR A 238 -19.63 -14.00 -6.59
C TYR A 238 -20.21 -12.84 -5.80
N HIS A 239 -21.54 -12.73 -5.74
CA HIS A 239 -22.22 -11.70 -4.97
C HIS A 239 -22.50 -12.18 -3.52
N PRO A 240 -21.75 -11.72 -2.51
CA PRO A 240 -21.77 -12.36 -1.18
C PRO A 240 -23.03 -12.06 -0.36
N ALA A 241 -23.74 -10.96 -0.64
CA ALA A 241 -24.97 -10.59 0.06
C ALA A 241 -26.15 -11.52 -0.29
N HIS A 242 -26.22 -11.94 -1.55
CA HIS A 242 -27.34 -12.69 -2.12
C HIS A 242 -26.97 -14.13 -2.45
N HIS A 243 -25.70 -14.51 -2.29
CA HIS A 243 -25.21 -15.85 -2.51
C HIS A 243 -25.52 -16.39 -3.91
N HIS A 244 -25.11 -15.63 -4.92
CA HIS A 244 -25.25 -16.02 -6.32
C HIS A 244 -23.98 -15.72 -7.11
N LEU A 245 -23.91 -16.30 -8.30
CA LEU A 245 -22.94 -15.93 -9.33
C LEU A 245 -23.62 -14.99 -10.33
N GLU A 246 -22.86 -14.02 -10.84
CA GLU A 246 -23.25 -13.12 -11.94
C GLU A 246 -22.15 -13.03 -13.01
#